data_AF-A0A953PXH1-F1
#
_entry.id   AF-A0A953PXH1-F1
#
_cell.length_a   1.000
_cell.length_b   1.000
_cell.length_c   1.000
_cell.angle_alpha   90.00
_cell.angle_beta   90.00
_cell.angle_gamma   90.00
#
_symmetry.space_group_name_H-M   'P 1'
#
loop_
_entity.id
_entity.type
_entity.pdbx_description
1 polymer ?
#
loop_
_entity_poly.entity_id
_entity_poly.type
_entity_poly.pdbx_seq_one_letter_code
_entity_poly.pdbx_strand_id
1 'polypeptide(L)'
;MIPLAAAFGYLVTATTIVAIWTPSGVVIGADGKAIRGGDLAEPETTCKIHVQNGIAFAFTDFVGSPYSGFFAEGYATKALSGAEPFERKVIEFERTVSEPLSEAVNTIRTTNPQGYERDFRGKSLLQVVFAAFDGDTPKMKYIRFDIEETQTAVRATITLRCEFPSGSDVPTVWALGRNSAISAYLKANSSFYDAALRDPKKAIQMLIELEIKAEPDWVGYPMSVVQVSKDGPIWLERPPECR
;
A
#
# COMPACT_ATOMS: atom_id res chain seq x y z
N MET A 1 43.12 -4.05 3.09
CA MET A 1 41.82 -4.59 2.63
C MET A 1 40.79 -4.23 3.68
N ILE A 2 39.95 -3.23 3.41
CA ILE A 2 38.81 -2.89 4.25
C ILE A 2 37.65 -3.72 3.70
N PRO A 3 36.91 -4.51 4.50
CA PRO A 3 35.75 -5.21 3.99
C PRO A 3 34.69 -4.15 3.66
N LEU A 4 34.31 -4.06 2.39
CA LEU A 4 33.16 -3.28 1.97
C LEU A 4 31.91 -4.04 2.45
N ALA A 5 31.48 -3.80 3.69
CA ALA A 5 30.15 -4.17 4.12
C ALA A 5 29.18 -3.26 3.35
N ALA A 6 28.71 -3.74 2.21
CA ALA A 6 27.66 -3.06 1.47
C ALA A 6 26.39 -3.07 2.33
N ALA A 7 25.92 -1.90 2.74
CA ALA A 7 24.63 -1.78 3.40
C ALA A 7 23.52 -2.16 2.41
N PHE A 8 22.87 -3.30 2.65
CA PHE A 8 21.76 -3.79 1.84
C PHE A 8 20.47 -3.10 2.28
N GLY A 9 20.21 -1.89 1.77
CA GLY A 9 18.99 -1.13 2.05
C GLY A 9 17.92 -1.37 0.99
N TYR A 10 16.76 -1.89 1.40
CA TYR A 10 15.53 -1.86 0.60
C TYR A 10 14.54 -0.89 1.24
N LEU A 11 13.74 -0.20 0.43
CA LEU A 11 12.77 0.79 0.91
C LEU A 11 11.45 0.09 1.26
N VAL A 12 11.11 0.24 2.54
CA VAL A 12 9.88 -0.13 3.26
C VAL A 12 9.72 -1.62 3.57
N THR A 13 9.82 -1.95 4.87
CA THR A 13 9.11 -3.07 5.46
C THR A 13 8.27 -2.54 6.62
N ALA A 14 6.95 -2.80 6.54
CA ALA A 14 5.86 -2.37 7.40
C ALA A 14 5.25 -0.97 7.15
N THR A 15 3.93 -0.98 6.99
CA THR A 15 3.06 0.16 6.76
C THR A 15 1.64 -0.28 7.10
N THR A 16 0.83 0.63 7.62
CA THR A 16 -0.62 0.46 7.73
C THR A 16 -1.28 1.45 6.80
N ILE A 17 -2.05 0.93 5.84
CA ILE A 17 -2.96 1.73 5.01
C ILE A 17 -4.38 1.29 5.32
N VAL A 18 -5.28 2.26 5.44
CA VAL A 18 -6.73 2.02 5.55
C VAL A 18 -7.43 2.78 4.44
N ALA A 19 -8.30 2.09 3.72
CA ALA A 19 -9.17 2.69 2.71
C ALA A 19 -10.63 2.41 3.07
N ILE A 20 -11.46 3.45 2.99
CA ILE A 20 -12.91 3.38 3.19
C ILE A 20 -13.58 3.80 1.88
N TRP A 21 -14.30 2.88 1.27
CA TRP A 21 -15.18 3.16 0.14
C TRP A 21 -16.61 3.42 0.64
N THR A 22 -17.25 4.45 0.09
CA THR A 22 -18.67 4.76 0.26
C THR A 22 -19.28 5.11 -1.11
N PRO A 23 -20.62 5.14 -1.23
CA PRO A 23 -21.27 5.63 -2.45
C PRO A 23 -20.94 7.08 -2.81
N SER A 24 -20.44 7.89 -1.86
CA SER A 24 -20.10 9.30 -2.08
C SER A 24 -18.61 9.56 -2.34
N GLY A 25 -17.73 8.57 -2.14
CA GLY A 25 -16.30 8.74 -2.34
C GLY A 25 -15.44 7.62 -1.76
N VAL A 26 -14.14 7.82 -1.82
CA VAL A 26 -13.16 6.93 -1.21
C VAL A 26 -12.22 7.75 -0.35
N VAL A 27 -11.94 7.30 0.86
CA VAL A 27 -10.94 7.94 1.73
C VAL A 27 -9.82 6.94 1.99
N ILE A 28 -8.58 7.36 1.74
CA ILE A 28 -7.37 6.57 2.01
C ILE A 28 -6.60 7.30 3.10
N GLY A 29 -6.14 6.57 4.12
CA GLY A 29 -5.12 7.06 5.03
C GLY A 29 -4.01 6.07 5.25
N ALA A 30 -2.85 6.59 5.63
CA ALA A 30 -1.65 5.81 5.86
C ALA A 30 -0.86 6.41 7.03
N ASP A 31 -0.17 5.54 7.76
CA ASP A 31 0.88 5.94 8.69
C ASP A 31 2.11 6.47 7.90
N GLY A 32 3.01 7.17 8.58
CA GLY A 32 4.16 7.84 7.95
C GLY A 32 5.49 7.20 8.27
N LYS A 33 5.54 6.22 9.19
CA LYS A 33 6.78 5.56 9.58
C LYS A 33 7.21 4.56 8.51
N ALA A 34 8.44 4.63 8.05
CA ALA A 34 9.04 3.63 7.18
C ALA A 34 10.24 3.00 7.89
N ILE A 35 10.39 1.69 7.76
CA ILE A 35 11.62 1.00 8.12
C ILE A 35 12.31 0.56 6.85
N ARG A 36 13.59 0.91 6.70
CA ARG A 36 14.41 0.35 5.63
C ARG A 36 14.84 -1.06 6.03
N GLY A 37 14.59 -2.04 5.17
CA GLY A 37 15.08 -3.41 5.39
C GLY A 37 16.61 -3.45 5.33
N GLY A 38 17.24 -4.26 6.17
CA GLY A 38 18.70 -4.41 6.27
C GLY A 38 19.24 -4.29 7.70
N ASP A 39 20.55 -4.43 7.87
CA ASP A 39 21.22 -4.45 9.18
C ASP A 39 21.35 -3.07 9.84
N LEU A 40 20.91 -2.00 9.16
CA LEU A 40 20.95 -0.60 9.59
C LEU A 40 19.56 0.07 9.45
N ALA A 41 18.53 -0.64 9.89
CA ALA A 41 17.14 -0.21 9.83
C ALA A 41 16.86 0.96 10.79
N GLU A 42 17.16 2.18 10.38
CA GLU A 42 16.69 3.37 11.10
C GLU A 42 15.26 3.72 10.64
N PRO A 43 14.36 4.07 11.57
CA PRO A 43 13.05 4.59 11.22
C PRO A 43 13.17 5.93 10.49
N GLU A 44 12.45 6.06 9.39
CA GLU A 44 12.30 7.31 8.66
C GLU A 44 10.83 7.68 8.57
N THR A 45 10.57 8.94 8.21
CA THR A 45 9.24 9.41 7.87
C THR A 45 9.12 9.59 6.36
N THR A 46 8.06 9.08 5.75
CA THR A 46 7.80 9.20 4.31
C THR A 46 6.32 9.35 4.00
N CYS A 47 6.00 9.96 2.86
CA CYS A 47 4.66 9.89 2.32
C CYS A 47 4.40 8.54 1.66
N LYS A 48 3.20 7.99 1.86
CA LYS A 48 2.79 6.68 1.31
C LYS A 48 1.54 6.77 0.43
N ILE A 49 0.91 7.94 0.38
CA ILE A 49 -0.25 8.21 -0.47
C ILE A 49 0.22 9.14 -1.59
N HIS A 50 -0.04 8.73 -2.81
CA HIS A 50 0.32 9.47 -4.02
C HIS A 50 -0.97 9.84 -4.75
N VAL A 51 -0.94 10.98 -5.43
CA VAL A 51 -2.07 11.47 -6.22
C VAL A 51 -1.58 11.82 -7.62
N GLN A 52 -2.19 11.19 -8.63
CA GLN A 52 -1.85 11.44 -10.02
C GLN A 52 -3.09 11.36 -10.90
N ASN A 53 -3.31 12.39 -11.73
CA ASN A 53 -4.40 12.44 -12.71
C ASN A 53 -5.78 12.12 -12.11
N GLY A 54 -6.07 12.67 -10.92
CA GLY A 54 -7.33 12.44 -10.21
C GLY A 54 -7.44 11.10 -9.48
N ILE A 55 -6.38 10.27 -9.51
CA ILE A 55 -6.33 8.96 -8.87
C ILE A 55 -5.43 9.03 -7.66
N ALA A 56 -5.93 8.62 -6.49
CA ALA A 56 -5.11 8.41 -5.30
C ALA A 56 -4.69 6.95 -5.20
N PHE A 57 -3.46 6.68 -4.78
CA PHE A 57 -2.95 5.32 -4.59
C PHE A 57 -1.94 5.24 -3.46
N ALA A 58 -1.83 4.07 -2.83
CA ALA A 58 -0.91 3.83 -1.73
C ALA A 58 -0.41 2.39 -1.72
N PHE A 59 0.85 2.19 -1.31
CA PHE A 59 1.52 0.90 -1.29
C PHE A 59 1.99 0.50 0.10
N THR A 60 2.05 -0.81 0.34
CA THR A 60 2.70 -1.40 1.51
C THR A 60 3.50 -2.64 1.09
N ASP A 61 4.31 -3.12 2.02
CA ASP A 61 5.28 -4.20 1.86
C ASP A 61 6.43 -3.75 0.95
N PHE A 62 6.84 -4.51 -0.05
CA PHE A 62 8.02 -4.19 -0.87
C PHE A 62 7.73 -3.14 -1.94
N VAL A 63 7.86 -1.86 -1.56
CA VAL A 63 7.54 -0.74 -2.46
C VAL A 63 8.74 -0.30 -3.31
N GLY A 64 9.97 -0.62 -2.90
CA GLY A 64 11.14 -0.28 -3.69
C GLY A 64 12.48 -0.80 -3.18
N SER A 65 13.47 -0.72 -4.05
CA SER A 65 14.82 -1.24 -3.85
C SER A 65 15.80 -0.46 -4.72
N PRO A 66 16.63 0.42 -4.14
CA PRO A 66 17.72 1.05 -4.89
C PRO A 66 18.68 0.03 -5.50
N TYR A 67 18.80 -1.14 -4.87
CA TYR A 67 19.71 -2.20 -5.30
C TYR A 67 19.25 -2.89 -6.59
N SER A 68 17.96 -3.18 -6.73
CA SER A 68 17.40 -3.77 -7.95
C SER A 68 16.86 -2.72 -8.94
N GLY A 69 16.86 -1.44 -8.56
CA GLY A 69 16.27 -0.35 -9.34
C GLY A 69 14.74 -0.36 -9.41
N PHE A 70 14.08 -1.23 -8.64
CA PHE A 70 12.63 -1.36 -8.65
C PHE A 70 11.99 -0.33 -7.73
N PHE A 71 10.96 0.38 -8.22
CA PHE A 71 10.14 1.29 -7.45
C PHE A 71 8.68 1.24 -7.94
N ALA A 72 7.77 0.71 -7.13
CA ALA A 72 6.37 0.47 -7.51
C ALA A 72 5.63 1.75 -7.93
N GLU A 73 5.93 2.88 -7.27
CA GLU A 73 5.37 4.20 -7.60
C GLU A 73 5.59 4.56 -9.07
N GLY A 74 6.80 4.37 -9.60
CA GLY A 74 7.11 4.71 -10.99
C GLY A 74 6.26 3.93 -12.00
N TYR A 75 5.97 2.66 -11.71
CA TYR A 75 5.08 1.83 -12.53
C TYR A 75 3.63 2.31 -12.47
N ALA A 76 3.14 2.64 -11.27
CA ALA A 76 1.79 3.20 -11.13
C ALA A 76 1.67 4.56 -11.82
N THR A 77 2.56 5.51 -11.53
CA THR A 77 2.61 6.83 -12.18
C THR A 77 2.56 6.70 -13.70
N LYS A 78 3.36 5.81 -14.28
CA LYS A 78 3.36 5.56 -15.73
C LYS A 78 2.03 4.97 -16.21
N ALA A 79 1.51 3.94 -15.55
CA ALA A 79 0.25 3.30 -15.95
C ALA A 79 -0.96 4.25 -15.83
N LEU A 80 -0.96 5.12 -14.82
CA LEU A 80 -2.03 6.10 -14.56
C LEU A 80 -1.94 7.36 -15.44
N SER A 81 -0.87 7.53 -16.21
CA SER A 81 -0.62 8.72 -17.04
C SER A 81 -1.55 8.87 -18.26
N GLY A 82 -2.13 7.77 -18.74
CA GLY A 82 -2.95 7.74 -19.96
C GLY A 82 -4.35 8.38 -19.83
N ALA A 83 -5.06 8.49 -20.95
CA ALA A 83 -6.46 8.92 -20.99
C ALA A 83 -7.46 7.76 -20.82
N GLU A 84 -6.95 6.53 -20.68
CA GLU A 84 -7.77 5.32 -20.53
C GLU A 84 -8.66 5.36 -19.28
N PRO A 85 -9.79 4.62 -19.27
CA PRO A 85 -10.61 4.44 -18.08
C PRO A 85 -9.82 3.87 -16.90
N PHE A 86 -10.27 4.16 -15.68
CA PHE A 86 -9.64 3.73 -14.42
C PHE A 86 -9.26 2.24 -14.43
N GLU A 87 -10.19 1.39 -14.84
CA GLU A 87 -10.02 -0.06 -14.93
C GLU A 87 -8.82 -0.47 -15.80
N ARG A 88 -8.68 0.14 -16.97
CA ARG A 88 -7.62 -0.17 -17.93
C ARG A 88 -6.27 0.32 -17.44
N LYS A 89 -6.23 1.46 -16.75
CA LYS A 89 -5.02 1.97 -16.09
C LYS A 89 -4.51 1.04 -14.99
N VAL A 90 -5.40 0.52 -14.16
CA VAL A 90 -5.02 -0.42 -13.10
C VAL A 90 -4.54 -1.77 -13.69
N ILE A 91 -5.21 -2.27 -14.73
CA ILE A 91 -4.74 -3.47 -15.46
C ILE A 91 -3.35 -3.24 -16.07
N GLU A 92 -3.09 -2.05 -16.62
CA GLU A 92 -1.76 -1.72 -17.16
C GLU A 92 -0.68 -1.68 -16.06
N PHE A 93 -1.02 -1.19 -14.86
CA PHE A 93 -0.13 -1.30 -13.71
C PHE A 93 0.19 -2.77 -13.38
N GLU A 94 -0.84 -3.61 -13.22
CA GLU A 94 -0.68 -5.05 -12.92
C GLU A 94 0.26 -5.72 -13.94
N ARG A 95 0.01 -5.47 -15.22
CA ARG A 95 0.76 -6.06 -16.33
C ARG A 95 2.22 -5.61 -16.34
N THR A 96 2.48 -4.34 -16.04
CA THR A 96 3.83 -3.76 -16.16
C THR A 96 4.68 -3.90 -14.91
N VAL A 97 4.08 -4.09 -13.73
CA VAL A 97 4.81 -4.21 -12.46
C VAL A 97 5.26 -5.65 -12.17
N SER A 98 4.52 -6.67 -12.63
CA SER A 98 4.69 -8.07 -12.19
C SER A 98 6.08 -8.66 -12.48
N GLU A 99 6.60 -8.48 -13.69
CA GLU A 99 7.92 -9.00 -14.09
C GLU A 99 9.06 -8.26 -13.37
N PRO A 100 9.14 -6.91 -13.39
CA PRO A 100 10.14 -6.18 -12.62
C PRO A 100 10.12 -6.45 -11.11
N LEU A 101 8.92 -6.65 -10.53
CA LEU A 101 8.77 -7.03 -9.13
C LEU A 101 9.36 -8.42 -8.86
N SER A 102 9.15 -9.37 -9.80
CA SER A 102 9.74 -10.72 -9.73
C SER A 102 11.27 -10.68 -9.85
N GLU A 103 11.81 -9.89 -10.78
CA GLU A 103 13.26 -9.72 -10.96
C GLU A 103 13.91 -9.10 -9.72
N ALA A 104 13.25 -8.10 -9.13
CA ALA A 104 13.70 -7.45 -7.92
C ALA A 104 13.82 -8.45 -6.77
N VAL A 105 12.76 -9.22 -6.47
CA VAL A 105 12.82 -10.18 -5.36
C VAL A 105 13.79 -11.34 -5.63
N ASN A 106 13.94 -11.80 -6.89
CA ASN A 106 14.97 -12.79 -7.24
C ASN A 106 16.39 -12.26 -7.01
N THR A 107 16.61 -10.98 -7.33
CA THR A 107 17.88 -10.31 -7.08
C THR A 107 18.19 -10.28 -5.58
N ILE A 108 17.20 -10.00 -4.73
CA ILE A 108 17.36 -10.07 -3.27
C ILE A 108 17.65 -11.51 -2.82
N ARG A 109 16.92 -12.50 -3.33
CA ARG A 109 17.11 -13.91 -2.98
C ARG A 109 18.53 -14.40 -3.25
N THR A 110 19.15 -13.97 -4.35
CA THR A 110 20.51 -14.39 -4.73
C THR A 110 21.61 -13.61 -4.02
N THR A 111 21.39 -12.31 -3.79
CA THR A 111 22.44 -11.40 -3.29
C THR A 111 22.39 -11.22 -1.77
N ASN A 112 21.22 -11.40 -1.16
CA ASN A 112 21.01 -11.41 0.28
C ASN A 112 19.97 -12.48 0.68
N PRO A 113 20.35 -13.79 0.64
CA PRO A 113 19.44 -14.87 0.99
C PRO A 113 18.84 -14.75 2.40
N GLN A 114 19.63 -14.29 3.38
CA GLN A 114 19.16 -14.13 4.76
C GLN A 114 18.08 -13.04 4.88
N GLY A 115 18.25 -11.91 4.19
CA GLY A 115 17.24 -10.87 4.09
C GLY A 115 15.98 -11.36 3.38
N TYR A 116 16.12 -12.15 2.31
CA TYR A 116 14.99 -12.79 1.64
C TYR A 116 14.18 -13.69 2.59
N GLU A 117 14.84 -14.60 3.32
CA GLU A 117 14.20 -15.48 4.30
C GLU A 117 13.45 -14.68 5.38
N ARG A 118 14.07 -13.61 5.88
CA ARG A 118 13.50 -12.78 6.95
C ARG A 118 12.32 -11.94 6.47
N ASP A 119 12.44 -11.30 5.32
CA ASP A 119 11.57 -10.17 4.94
C ASP A 119 10.53 -10.54 3.88
N PHE A 120 10.72 -11.64 3.15
CA PHE A 120 9.90 -11.97 1.97
C PHE A 120 9.28 -13.37 2.03
N ARG A 121 10.03 -14.40 2.47
CA ARG A 121 9.50 -15.78 2.46
C ARG A 121 8.22 -15.89 3.30
N GLY A 122 7.15 -16.37 2.67
CA GLY A 122 5.85 -16.58 3.32
C GLY A 122 5.07 -15.31 3.65
N LYS A 123 5.51 -14.14 3.16
CA LYS A 123 4.86 -12.84 3.36
C LYS A 123 4.28 -12.32 2.04
N SER A 124 3.40 -11.33 2.14
CA SER A 124 2.98 -10.56 0.98
C SER A 124 4.15 -9.78 0.41
N LEU A 125 4.21 -9.72 -0.91
CA LEU A 125 5.28 -9.05 -1.62
C LEU A 125 4.96 -7.58 -1.82
N LEU A 126 3.80 -7.28 -2.40
CA LEU A 126 3.36 -5.90 -2.63
C LEU A 126 1.85 -5.86 -2.44
N GLN A 127 1.35 -4.86 -1.73
CA GLN A 127 -0.08 -4.56 -1.75
C GLN A 127 -0.30 -3.11 -2.16
N VAL A 128 -1.37 -2.87 -2.89
CA VAL A 128 -1.73 -1.53 -3.38
C VAL A 128 -3.22 -1.32 -3.30
N VAL A 129 -3.61 -0.10 -2.94
CA VAL A 129 -4.96 0.41 -3.14
C VAL A 129 -4.94 1.56 -4.14
N PHE A 130 -5.90 1.56 -5.05
CA PHE A 130 -6.17 2.65 -6.00
C PHE A 130 -7.58 3.18 -5.73
N ALA A 131 -7.77 4.50 -5.83
CA ALA A 131 -9.06 5.15 -5.68
C ALA A 131 -9.23 6.28 -6.71
N ALA A 132 -10.38 6.33 -7.35
CA ALA A 132 -10.70 7.31 -8.38
C ALA A 132 -12.22 7.54 -8.45
N PHE A 133 -12.62 8.55 -9.22
CA PHE A 133 -13.97 8.60 -9.79
C PHE A 133 -13.90 8.20 -11.26
N ASP A 134 -14.82 7.32 -11.67
CA ASP A 134 -15.07 6.98 -13.07
C ASP A 134 -16.47 7.50 -13.43
N GLY A 135 -16.53 8.66 -14.08
CA GLY A 135 -17.75 9.46 -14.14
C GLY A 135 -18.22 9.86 -12.74
N ASP A 136 -19.49 9.57 -12.43
CA ASP A 136 -20.10 9.86 -11.12
C ASP A 136 -19.92 8.74 -10.08
N THR A 137 -19.20 7.66 -10.43
CA THR A 137 -19.07 6.49 -9.56
C THR A 137 -17.71 6.47 -8.86
N PRO A 138 -17.65 6.42 -7.51
CA PRO A 138 -16.40 6.18 -6.81
C PRO A 138 -15.94 4.74 -7.04
N LYS A 139 -14.68 4.59 -7.45
CA LYS A 139 -14.01 3.31 -7.67
C LYS A 139 -12.87 3.13 -6.70
N MET A 140 -12.79 1.94 -6.11
CA MET A 140 -11.63 1.50 -5.34
C MET A 140 -11.19 0.13 -5.83
N LYS A 141 -9.88 -0.05 -5.99
CA LYS A 141 -9.27 -1.36 -6.24
C LYS A 141 -8.20 -1.66 -5.23
N TYR A 142 -8.23 -2.88 -4.73
CA TYR A 142 -7.18 -3.44 -3.90
C TYR A 142 -6.55 -4.64 -4.60
N ILE A 143 -5.23 -4.67 -4.67
CA ILE A 143 -4.45 -5.72 -5.32
C ILE A 143 -3.35 -6.17 -4.37
N ARG A 144 -3.20 -7.48 -4.22
CA ARG A 144 -2.09 -8.10 -3.48
C ARG A 144 -1.31 -9.02 -4.38
N PHE A 145 0.00 -8.84 -4.35
CA PHE A 145 1.00 -9.70 -4.92
C PHE A 145 1.63 -10.53 -3.80
N ASP A 146 1.68 -11.84 -3.96
CA ASP A 146 2.46 -12.74 -3.12
C ASP A 146 3.60 -13.38 -3.93
N ILE A 147 4.47 -14.10 -3.22
CA ILE A 147 5.54 -14.89 -3.79
C ILE A 147 5.01 -16.29 -4.13
N GLU A 148 5.11 -16.66 -5.39
CA GLU A 148 5.12 -18.05 -5.83
C GLU A 148 6.58 -18.50 -6.01
N GLU A 149 7.01 -19.49 -5.23
CA GLU A 149 8.39 -19.98 -5.27
C GLU A 149 8.49 -21.35 -5.95
N THR A 150 9.45 -21.46 -6.86
CA THR A 150 9.92 -22.72 -7.45
C THR A 150 11.35 -22.99 -7.02
N GLN A 151 11.88 -24.18 -7.34
CA GLN A 151 13.27 -24.54 -7.03
C GLN A 151 14.28 -23.55 -7.62
N THR A 152 14.00 -22.95 -8.78
CA THR A 152 14.96 -22.12 -9.52
C THR A 152 14.62 -20.64 -9.52
N ALA A 153 13.37 -20.25 -9.24
CA ALA A 153 12.94 -18.85 -9.32
C ALA A 153 11.79 -18.51 -8.37
N VAL A 154 11.70 -17.24 -8.01
CA VAL A 154 10.55 -16.60 -7.37
C VAL A 154 9.76 -15.82 -8.42
N ARG A 155 8.44 -15.83 -8.32
CA ARG A 155 7.55 -15.00 -9.14
C ARG A 155 6.59 -14.22 -8.25
N ALA A 156 6.37 -12.97 -8.60
CA ALA A 156 5.29 -12.17 -8.06
C ALA A 156 3.98 -12.60 -8.74
N THR A 157 2.98 -13.00 -7.96
CA THR A 157 1.68 -13.40 -8.49
C THR A 157 0.57 -12.65 -7.78
N ILE A 158 -0.44 -12.24 -8.54
CA ILE A 158 -1.61 -11.59 -7.96
C ILE A 158 -2.50 -12.66 -7.33
N THR A 159 -2.60 -12.66 -6.01
CA THR A 159 -3.36 -13.64 -5.24
C THR A 159 -4.70 -13.12 -4.76
N LEU A 160 -4.89 -11.79 -4.76
CA LEU A 160 -6.16 -11.17 -4.39
C LEU A 160 -6.39 -9.90 -5.20
N ARG A 161 -7.62 -9.79 -5.71
CA ARG A 161 -8.18 -8.58 -6.32
C ARG A 161 -9.53 -8.30 -5.66
N CYS A 162 -9.73 -7.08 -5.18
CA CYS A 162 -11.02 -6.61 -4.71
C CYS A 162 -11.37 -5.31 -5.42
N GLU A 163 -12.62 -5.19 -5.85
CA GLU A 163 -13.11 -4.05 -6.63
C GLU A 163 -14.39 -3.51 -5.97
N PHE A 164 -14.48 -2.19 -5.86
CA PHE A 164 -15.61 -1.51 -5.23
C PHE A 164 -16.18 -0.42 -6.14
N PRO A 165 -17.53 -0.29 -6.22
CA PRO A 165 -18.53 -1.12 -5.53
C PRO A 165 -18.50 -2.58 -5.98
N SER A 166 -18.63 -3.52 -5.03
CA SER A 166 -18.74 -4.95 -5.32
C SER A 166 -20.19 -5.37 -5.61
N GLY A 167 -21.02 -4.42 -6.08
CA GLY A 167 -22.48 -4.58 -6.22
C GLY A 167 -23.30 -4.33 -4.95
N SER A 168 -22.69 -3.78 -3.90
CA SER A 168 -23.35 -3.38 -2.66
C SER A 168 -23.11 -1.89 -2.38
N ASP A 169 -24.13 -1.21 -1.85
CA ASP A 169 -24.03 0.17 -1.35
C ASP A 169 -23.50 0.23 0.10
N VAL A 170 -23.10 -0.92 0.65
CA VAL A 170 -22.56 -0.99 2.01
C VAL A 170 -21.14 -0.43 2.03
N PRO A 171 -20.85 0.51 2.94
CA PRO A 171 -19.51 1.05 3.13
C PRO A 171 -18.53 -0.06 3.42
N THR A 172 -17.36 0.08 2.83
CA THR A 172 -16.40 -1.00 2.83
C THR A 172 -15.05 -0.49 3.34
N VAL A 173 -14.50 -1.16 4.34
CA VAL A 173 -13.22 -0.81 4.98
C VAL A 173 -12.19 -1.88 4.65
N TRP A 174 -11.09 -1.48 4.02
CA TRP A 174 -9.97 -2.33 3.67
C TRP A 174 -8.72 -1.83 4.39
N ALA A 175 -8.03 -2.72 5.10
CA ALA A 175 -6.74 -2.42 5.72
C ALA A 175 -5.65 -3.25 5.05
N LEU A 176 -4.53 -2.63 4.70
CA LEU A 176 -3.41 -3.25 4.00
C LEU A 176 -2.15 -3.21 4.89
N GLY A 177 -1.24 -4.15 4.66
CA GLY A 177 0.05 -4.20 5.34
C GLY A 177 -0.08 -4.72 6.77
N ARG A 178 0.47 -4.00 7.76
CA ARG A 178 0.26 -4.29 9.18
C ARG A 178 -1.14 -3.85 9.58
N ASN A 179 -2.01 -4.80 9.88
CA ASN A 179 -3.43 -4.54 10.12
C ASN A 179 -4.06 -5.52 11.12
N SER A 180 -3.25 -6.15 11.98
CA SER A 180 -3.70 -7.24 12.84
C SER A 180 -4.67 -6.77 13.93
N ALA A 181 -4.39 -5.62 14.55
CA ALA A 181 -5.25 -4.98 15.54
C ALA A 181 -6.52 -4.39 14.91
N ILE A 182 -6.43 -3.80 13.73
CA ILE A 182 -7.57 -3.34 12.92
C ILE A 182 -8.49 -4.51 12.59
N SER A 183 -7.93 -5.60 12.08
CA SER A 183 -8.71 -6.78 11.70
C SER A 183 -9.44 -7.38 12.91
N ALA A 184 -8.75 -7.48 14.05
CA ALA A 184 -9.36 -7.93 15.30
C ALA A 184 -10.49 -6.99 15.77
N TYR A 185 -10.26 -5.68 15.69
CA TYR A 185 -11.24 -4.67 16.07
C TYR A 185 -12.49 -4.72 15.19
N LEU A 186 -12.33 -4.72 13.86
CA LEU A 186 -13.45 -4.75 12.91
C LEU A 186 -14.29 -6.01 13.04
N LYS A 187 -13.65 -7.16 13.32
CA LYS A 187 -14.36 -8.43 13.58
C LYS A 187 -15.22 -8.36 14.84
N ALA A 188 -14.78 -7.63 15.86
CA ALA A 188 -15.49 -7.51 17.13
C ALA A 188 -16.53 -6.37 17.17
N ASN A 189 -16.49 -5.42 16.22
CA ASN A 189 -17.27 -4.17 16.26
C ASN A 189 -18.00 -3.90 14.94
N SER A 190 -19.06 -4.67 14.64
CA SER A 190 -19.83 -4.48 13.40
C SER A 190 -20.55 -3.12 13.30
N SER A 191 -20.83 -2.45 14.41
CA SER A 191 -21.38 -1.07 14.39
C SER A 191 -20.38 -0.01 13.92
N PHE A 192 -19.10 -0.38 13.75
CA PHE A 192 -18.08 0.54 13.24
C PHE A 192 -18.41 1.06 11.84
N TYR A 193 -19.03 0.26 10.97
CA TYR A 193 -19.35 0.68 9.60
C TYR A 193 -20.30 1.89 9.57
N ASP A 194 -21.22 2.00 10.53
CA ASP A 194 -22.09 3.18 10.67
C ASP A 194 -21.31 4.42 11.12
N ALA A 195 -20.31 4.24 11.98
CA ALA A 195 -19.44 5.33 12.42
C ALA A 195 -18.51 5.78 11.27
N ALA A 196 -17.96 4.84 10.51
CA ALA A 196 -17.13 5.08 9.34
C ALA A 196 -17.85 5.92 8.27
N LEU A 197 -19.16 5.72 8.10
CA LEU A 197 -19.99 6.55 7.21
C LEU A 197 -20.10 8.01 7.64
N ARG A 198 -20.20 8.26 8.94
CA ARG A 198 -20.43 9.61 9.48
C ARG A 198 -19.17 10.46 9.40
N ASP A 199 -18.02 9.87 9.65
CA ASP A 199 -16.73 10.55 9.65
C ASP A 199 -15.60 9.60 9.20
N PRO A 200 -15.42 9.40 7.89
CA PRO A 200 -14.40 8.50 7.36
C PRO A 200 -12.98 8.89 7.78
N LYS A 201 -12.68 10.19 7.88
CA LYS A 201 -11.37 10.68 8.32
C LYS A 201 -11.07 10.19 9.73
N LYS A 202 -11.96 10.44 10.68
CA LYS A 202 -11.78 10.06 12.08
C LYS A 202 -11.76 8.54 12.25
N ALA A 203 -12.56 7.82 11.46
CA ALA A 203 -12.57 6.36 11.45
C ALA A 203 -11.22 5.80 11.00
N ILE A 204 -10.64 6.31 9.90
CA ILE A 204 -9.31 5.92 9.43
C ILE A 204 -8.23 6.24 10.47
N GLN A 205 -8.24 7.44 11.04
CA GLN A 205 -7.28 7.83 12.06
C GLN A 205 -7.33 6.87 13.25
N MET A 206 -8.54 6.57 13.76
CA MET A 206 -8.69 5.63 14.86
C MET A 206 -8.18 4.23 14.51
N LEU A 207 -8.44 3.72 13.31
CA LEU A 207 -7.96 2.41 12.89
C LEU A 207 -6.42 2.38 12.81
N ILE A 208 -5.79 3.41 12.25
CA ILE A 208 -4.32 3.49 12.21
C ILE A 208 -3.73 3.61 13.62
N GLU A 209 -4.36 4.37 14.52
CA GLU A 209 -3.96 4.45 15.94
C GLU A 209 -3.95 3.08 16.65
N LEU A 210 -4.89 2.19 16.30
CA LEU A 210 -4.89 0.83 16.84
C LEU A 210 -3.61 0.07 16.47
N GLU A 211 -3.15 0.19 15.22
CA GLU A 211 -1.90 -0.42 14.78
C GLU A 211 -0.68 0.28 15.38
N ILE A 212 -0.66 1.60 15.46
CA ILE A 212 0.44 2.33 16.12
C ILE A 212 0.60 1.85 17.57
N LYS A 213 -0.52 1.65 18.28
CA LYS A 213 -0.48 1.15 19.65
C LYS A 213 -0.04 -0.31 19.74
N ALA A 214 -0.44 -1.14 18.78
CA ALA A 214 -0.15 -2.58 18.79
C ALA A 214 1.27 -2.91 18.30
N GLU A 215 1.74 -2.18 17.28
CA GLU A 215 3.01 -2.39 16.58
C GLU A 215 3.80 -1.07 16.43
N PRO A 216 4.13 -0.35 17.53
CA PRO A 216 4.78 0.97 17.48
C PRO A 216 6.17 0.95 16.85
N ASP A 217 6.83 -0.21 16.85
CA ASP A 217 8.11 -0.40 16.20
C ASP A 217 7.99 -0.30 14.68
N TRP A 218 6.82 -0.61 14.12
CA TRP A 218 6.58 -0.78 12.68
C TRP A 218 5.66 0.25 12.07
N VAL A 219 4.74 0.81 12.85
CA VAL A 219 3.71 1.74 12.40
C VAL A 219 3.81 3.02 13.23
N GLY A 220 3.70 4.18 12.59
CA GLY A 220 3.84 5.44 13.32
C GLY A 220 3.48 6.70 12.55
N TYR A 221 3.47 7.80 13.30
CA TYR A 221 3.20 9.15 12.78
C TYR A 221 4.25 9.64 11.78
N PRO A 222 3.92 10.71 11.02
CA PRO A 222 2.63 11.38 10.92
C PRO A 222 1.61 10.56 10.10
N MET A 223 0.32 10.81 10.30
CA MET A 223 -0.70 10.21 9.44
C MET A 223 -1.00 11.13 8.27
N SER A 224 -1.31 10.54 7.12
CA SER A 224 -1.78 11.25 5.95
C SER A 224 -3.16 10.72 5.54
N VAL A 225 -4.04 11.59 5.05
CA VAL A 225 -5.40 11.23 4.66
C VAL A 225 -5.82 12.00 3.41
N VAL A 226 -6.23 11.27 2.37
CA VAL A 226 -6.79 11.79 1.12
C VAL A 226 -8.23 11.31 0.97
N GLN A 227 -9.11 12.23 0.62
CA GLN A 227 -10.44 11.92 0.12
C GLN A 227 -10.47 12.09 -1.39
N VAL A 228 -10.89 11.05 -2.10
CA VAL A 228 -11.24 11.09 -3.51
C VAL A 228 -12.75 11.29 -3.60
N SER A 229 -13.14 12.39 -4.26
CA SER A 229 -14.53 12.77 -4.52
C SER A 229 -14.75 13.00 -6.01
N LYS A 230 -16.01 13.26 -6.42
CA LYS A 230 -16.34 13.62 -7.80
C LYS A 230 -15.57 14.85 -8.31
N ASP A 231 -15.21 15.75 -7.40
CA ASP A 231 -14.49 16.99 -7.71
C ASP A 231 -12.96 16.76 -7.73
N GLY A 232 -12.53 15.52 -7.51
CA GLY A 232 -11.15 15.10 -7.46
C GLY A 232 -10.63 14.77 -6.05
N PRO A 233 -9.33 14.44 -5.96
CA PRO A 233 -8.65 14.13 -4.71
C PRO A 233 -8.33 15.40 -3.91
N ILE A 234 -8.68 15.39 -2.62
CA ILE A 234 -8.44 16.45 -1.66
C ILE A 234 -7.75 15.85 -0.44
N TRP A 235 -6.64 16.47 -0.02
CA TRP A 235 -5.98 16.08 1.21
C TRP A 235 -6.77 16.58 2.42
N LEU A 236 -7.23 15.65 3.25
CA LEU A 236 -7.87 15.95 4.53
C LEU A 236 -6.84 16.11 5.67
N GLU A 237 -5.66 15.53 5.48
CA GLU A 237 -4.50 15.61 6.36
C GLU A 237 -3.23 15.45 5.48
N ARG A 238 -2.41 16.50 5.33
CA ARG A 238 -1.21 16.49 4.48
C ARG A 238 0.05 16.87 5.26
N PRO A 239 0.77 15.89 5.82
CA PRO A 239 2.07 16.13 6.46
C PRO A 239 3.09 16.75 5.49
N PRO A 240 4.14 17.43 5.99
CA PRO A 240 5.20 18.02 5.15
C PRO A 240 5.84 17.04 4.16
N GLU A 241 5.95 15.77 4.53
CA GLU A 241 6.60 14.73 3.74
C GLU A 241 5.75 14.34 2.51
N CYS A 242 4.46 14.69 2.52
CA CYS A 242 3.54 14.50 1.39
C CYS A 242 3.40 15.72 0.49
N ARG A 243 4.24 16.76 0.65
CA ARG A 243 4.12 18.03 -0.09
C ARG A 243 4.72 17.98 -1.49
#